data_AF-A0AAV4J174-F1
#
_entry.id   AF-A0AAV4J174-F1
#
_cell.length_a   1.000
_cell.length_b   1.000
_cell.length_c   1.000
_cell.angle_alpha   90.00
_cell.angle_beta   90.00
_cell.angle_gamma   90.00
#
_symmetry.space_group_name_H-M   'P 1'
#
loop_
_entity.id
_entity.type
_entity.pdbx_description
1 polymer ?
#
loop_
_entity_poly.entity_id
_entity_poly.type
_entity_poly.pdbx_seq_one_letter_code
_entity_poly.pdbx_strand_id
1 'polypeptide(L)'
;MEQAHTYKKEIIYLDLTKELEESGYMAKIMPIGIGTRGFARSSTYDLLSKLSISGDKRTKALKLLAETAENSSRWIWSRRNEQLIHKE
;
A
#
# COMPACT_ATOMS: atom_id res chain seq x y z
N MET A 1 -9.81 -15.83 -4.20
CA MET A 1 -10.13 -14.50 -4.78
C MET A 1 -9.05 -13.45 -4.51
N GLU A 2 -8.38 -13.46 -3.36
CA GLU A 2 -7.34 -12.48 -3.01
C GLU A 2 -6.02 -12.61 -3.80
N GLN A 3 -5.62 -13.83 -4.15
CA GLN A 3 -4.38 -14.11 -4.88
C GLN A 3 -4.34 -13.50 -6.30
N ALA A 4 -5.49 -13.41 -6.98
CA ALA A 4 -5.57 -12.92 -8.36
C ALA A 4 -5.34 -11.40 -8.48
N HIS A 5 -5.70 -10.62 -7.47
CA HIS A 5 -5.48 -9.17 -7.46
C HIS A 5 -4.02 -8.80 -7.18
N THR A 6 -3.33 -9.62 -6.37
CA THR A 6 -1.91 -9.44 -6.06
C THR A 6 -1.04 -9.71 -7.30
N TYR A 7 -1.31 -10.81 -8.01
CA TYR A 7 -0.57 -11.25 -9.20
C TYR A 7 -0.60 -10.21 -10.34
N LYS A 8 -1.75 -9.58 -10.60
CA LYS A 8 -1.88 -8.55 -11.63
C LYS A 8 -1.02 -7.31 -11.37
N LYS A 9 -0.78 -6.96 -10.10
CA LYS A 9 0.02 -5.76 -9.76
C LYS A 9 1.51 -6.03 -9.89
N GLU A 10 1.95 -7.26 -9.67
CA GLU A 10 3.37 -7.64 -9.83
C GLU A 10 3.80 -7.59 -11.30
N ILE A 11 2.92 -7.99 -12.21
CA ILE A 11 3.20 -7.96 -13.65
C ILE A 11 3.42 -6.53 -14.17
N ILE A 12 2.69 -5.53 -13.64
CA ILE A 12 2.79 -4.13 -14.09
C ILE A 12 4.19 -3.53 -13.82
N TYR A 13 4.86 -3.96 -12.76
CA TYR A 13 6.17 -3.43 -12.37
C TYR A 13 7.34 -4.33 -12.78
N LEU A 14 7.06 -5.39 -13.56
CA LEU A 14 8.09 -6.34 -13.97
C LEU A 14 9.12 -5.70 -14.90
N ASP A 15 8.66 -4.92 -15.88
CA ASP A 15 9.54 -4.22 -16.81
C ASP A 15 10.42 -3.20 -16.08
N LEU A 16 9.84 -2.42 -15.16
CA LEU A 16 10.59 -1.47 -14.32
C LEU A 16 11.64 -2.17 -13.45
N THR A 17 11.33 -3.35 -12.93
CA THR A 17 12.27 -4.14 -12.13
C THR A 17 13.45 -4.58 -13.00
N LYS A 18 13.17 -5.02 -14.22
CA LYS A 18 14.19 -5.44 -15.19
C LYS A 18 15.11 -4.29 -15.59
N GLU A 19 14.57 -3.11 -15.88
CA GLU A 19 15.36 -1.92 -16.21
C GLU A 19 16.31 -1.51 -15.06
N LEU A 20 15.83 -1.60 -13.81
CA LEU A 20 16.63 -1.34 -12.63
C LEU A 20 17.77 -2.35 -12.45
N GLU A 21 17.48 -3.64 -12.66
CA GLU A 21 18.48 -4.71 -12.59
C GLU A 21 19.54 -4.59 -13.69
N GLU A 22 19.13 -4.26 -14.93
CA GLU A 22 20.05 -3.98 -16.06
C GLU A 22 20.94 -2.76 -15.78
N SER A 23 20.44 -1.79 -15.02
CA SER A 23 21.19 -0.63 -14.55
C SER A 23 22.08 -0.91 -13.33
N GLY A 24 22.13 -2.17 -12.85
CA GLY A 24 22.97 -2.60 -11.73
C GLY A 24 22.36 -2.40 -10.34
N TYR A 25 21.08 -2.04 -10.25
CA TYR A 25 20.38 -1.91 -8.97
C TYR A 25 19.73 -3.23 -8.56
N MET A 26 19.68 -3.49 -7.26
CA MET A 26 18.86 -4.57 -6.71
C MET A 26 17.40 -4.08 -6.58
N ALA A 27 16.48 -4.69 -7.31
CA ALA A 27 15.07 -4.36 -7.28
C ALA A 27 14.23 -5.53 -6.73
N LYS A 28 13.14 -5.22 -6.02
CA LYS A 28 12.19 -6.22 -5.53
C LYS A 28 10.78 -5.67 -5.49
N ILE A 29 9.87 -6.36 -6.15
CA ILE A 29 8.43 -6.03 -6.09
C ILE A 29 7.85 -6.57 -4.78
N MET A 30 7.07 -5.73 -4.10
CA MET A 30 6.38 -6.12 -2.88
C MET A 30 4.95 -5.58 -2.85
N PRO A 31 3.93 -6.45 -2.81
CA PRO A 31 2.55 -6.00 -2.65
C PRO A 31 2.28 -5.55 -1.22
N ILE A 32 2.27 -4.25 -1.01
CA ILE A 32 1.89 -3.63 0.28
C ILE A 32 0.44 -3.15 0.25
N GLY A 33 -0.22 -3.19 1.40
CA GLY A 33 -1.63 -2.81 1.50
C GLY A 33 -1.93 -2.04 2.76
N ILE A 34 -2.54 -0.87 2.61
CA ILE A 34 -3.14 -0.11 3.69
C ILE A 34 -4.56 0.22 3.27
N GLY A 35 -5.52 -0.26 4.04
CA GLY A 35 -6.93 0.02 3.83
C GLY A 35 -7.23 1.50 4.07
N THR A 36 -8.19 2.01 3.32
CA THR A 36 -8.76 3.38 3.37
C THR A 36 -9.49 3.70 4.68
N ARG A 37 -9.27 2.95 5.76
CA ARG A 37 -9.71 3.29 7.12
C ARG A 37 -8.58 3.05 8.13
N GLY A 38 -7.34 3.19 7.68
CA GLY A 38 -6.14 2.96 8.48
C GLY A 38 -5.82 1.49 8.77
N PHE A 39 -6.40 0.54 8.04
CA PHE A 39 -6.09 -0.88 8.23
C PHE A 39 -4.81 -1.27 7.50
N ALA A 40 -3.66 -1.20 8.16
CA ALA A 40 -2.40 -1.69 7.61
C ALA A 40 -2.38 -3.23 7.58
N ARG A 41 -2.03 -3.83 6.43
CA ARG A 41 -1.80 -5.27 6.31
C ARG A 41 -0.44 -5.65 6.90
N SER A 42 -0.26 -6.93 7.22
CA SER A 42 1.04 -7.49 7.62
C SER A 42 2.15 -7.20 6.59
N SER A 43 1.84 -7.16 5.30
CA SER A 43 2.84 -6.83 4.27
C SER A 43 3.44 -5.42 4.42
N THR A 44 2.69 -4.45 4.97
CA THR A 44 3.22 -3.12 5.30
C THR A 44 4.19 -3.19 6.49
N TYR A 45 3.91 -4.04 7.48
CA TYR A 45 4.82 -4.29 8.59
C TYR A 45 6.12 -4.97 8.13
N ASP A 46 6.02 -5.92 7.21
CA ASP A 46 7.17 -6.60 6.61
C ASP A 46 8.03 -5.64 5.78
N LEU A 47 7.40 -4.72 5.03
CA LEU A 47 8.12 -3.66 4.31
C LEU A 47 8.96 -2.83 5.27
N LEU A 48 8.37 -2.33 6.36
CA LEU A 48 9.10 -1.52 7.35
C LEU A 48 10.30 -2.28 7.92
N SER A 49 10.12 -3.58 8.19
CA SER A 49 11.19 -4.45 8.68
C SER A 49 12.33 -4.60 7.66
N LYS A 50 12.02 -4.74 6.37
CA LYS A 50 13.01 -4.79 5.29
C LYS A 50 13.73 -3.46 5.08
N LEU A 51 13.07 -2.35 5.38
CA LEU A 51 13.68 -1.01 5.43
C LEU A 51 14.46 -0.77 6.73
N SER A 52 14.71 -1.81 7.53
CA SER A 52 15.40 -1.73 8.82
C SER A 52 14.72 -0.83 9.85
N ILE A 53 13.44 -0.54 9.67
CA ILE A 53 12.61 0.18 10.65
C ILE A 53 12.08 -0.85 11.64
N SER A 54 12.54 -0.79 12.89
CA SER A 54 12.26 -1.79 13.92
C SER A 54 11.81 -1.18 15.25
N GLY A 55 11.36 -2.03 16.18
CA GLY A 55 10.91 -1.65 17.51
C GLY A 55 9.82 -0.56 17.49
N ASP A 56 9.94 0.40 18.41
CA ASP A 56 8.99 1.50 18.55
C ASP A 56 8.87 2.38 17.30
N LYS A 57 9.96 2.55 16.55
CA LYS A 57 9.96 3.32 15.30
C LYS A 57 9.05 2.66 14.26
N ARG A 58 9.04 1.32 14.20
CA ARG A 58 8.15 0.57 13.30
C ARG A 58 6.69 0.75 13.68
N THR A 59 6.35 0.64 14.97
CA THR A 59 4.99 0.84 15.45
C THR A 59 4.50 2.27 15.18
N LYS A 60 5.35 3.28 15.42
CA LYS A 60 5.05 4.68 15.11
C LYS A 60 4.85 4.90 13.61
N ALA A 61 5.72 4.36 12.76
CA ALA A 61 5.61 4.47 11.32
C ALA A 61 4.32 3.80 10.79
N LEU A 62 4.00 2.61 11.29
CA LEU A 62 2.77 1.90 10.91
C LEU A 62 1.52 2.70 11.27
N LYS A 63 1.49 3.27 12.49
CA LYS A 63 0.40 4.13 12.96
C LYS A 63 0.25 5.38 12.09
N LEU A 64 1.35 6.06 11.78
CA LEU A 64 1.33 7.26 10.93
C LEU A 64 0.81 6.94 9.53
N LEU A 65 1.24 5.83 8.93
CA LEU A 65 0.76 5.38 7.63
C LEU A 65 -0.75 5.08 7.65
N ALA A 66 -1.23 4.42 8.69
CA ALA A 66 -2.64 4.13 8.90
C ALA A 66 -3.47 5.42 9.02
N GLU A 67 -3.08 6.34 9.90
CA GLU A 67 -3.75 7.62 10.10
C GLU A 67 -3.77 8.47 8.82
N THR A 68 -2.67 8.48 8.09
CA THR A 68 -2.57 9.22 6.81
C THR A 68 -3.54 8.63 5.79
N ALA A 69 -3.58 7.31 5.66
CA ALA A 69 -4.51 6.64 4.75
C ALA A 69 -5.98 6.91 5.12
N GLU A 70 -6.32 6.85 6.41
CA GLU A 70 -7.66 7.18 6.91
C GLU A 70 -8.03 8.63 6.62
N ASN A 71 -7.17 9.59 6.99
CA ASN A 71 -7.44 11.02 6.80
C ASN A 71 -7.61 11.39 5.33
N SER A 72 -6.77 10.80 4.46
CA SER A 72 -6.81 11.06 3.01
C SER A 72 -8.08 10.52 2.36
N SER A 73 -8.65 9.45 2.92
CA SER A 73 -9.86 8.82 2.38
C SER A 73 -11.14 9.18 3.16
N ARG A 74 -11.01 9.93 4.27
CA ARG A 74 -12.12 10.32 5.16
C ARG A 74 -13.28 10.98 4.41
N TRP A 75 -12.97 11.86 3.46
CA TRP A 75 -13.99 12.56 2.67
C TRP A 75 -14.87 11.61 1.86
N ILE A 76 -14.28 10.56 1.27
CA ILE A 76 -15.03 9.55 0.50
C ILE A 76 -16.03 8.86 1.42
N TRP A 77 -15.62 8.57 2.65
CA TRP A 77 -16.47 7.87 3.62
C TRP A 77 -17.53 8.75 4.27
N SER A 78 -17.23 10.04 4.51
CA SER A 78 -18.21 10.97 5.07
C SER A 78 -19.40 11.17 4.13
N ARG A 79 -19.18 11.04 2.81
CA ARG A 79 -20.19 11.22 1.77
C ARG A 79 -20.74 9.90 1.22
N ARG A 80 -20.38 8.76 1.80
CA ARG A 80 -20.76 7.43 1.27
C ARG A 80 -22.27 7.19 1.16
N ASN A 81 -23.05 7.90 1.96
CA ASN A 81 -24.51 7.81 1.99
C ASN A 81 -25.18 8.97 1.23
N GLU A 82 -24.40 9.96 0.77
CA GLU A 82 -24.90 11.01 -0.11
C GLU A 82 -25.04 10.37 -1.50
N GLN A 83 -26.26 10.27 -2.02
CA GLN A 83 -26.57 9.70 -3.35
C GLN A 83 -26.12 10.61 -4.50
N LEU A 84 -24.86 11.03 -4.51
CA LEU A 84 -24.27 11.90 -5.53
C LEU A 84 -23.10 11.22 -6.23
N ILE A 85 -23.25 9.94 -6.55
CA ILE A 85 -22.41 9.29 -7.56
C ILE A 85 -23.28 9.29 -8.82
N HIS A 86 -22.85 10.09 -9.80
CA HIS A 86 -23.52 10.38 -11.07
C HIS A 86 -24.42 9.25 -11.57
N LYS A 87 -25.73 9.54 -11.72
CA LYS A 87 -26.57 8.86 -12.70
C LYS A 87 -26.02 9.23 -14.08
N GLU A 88 -25.39 8.28 -14.77
CA GLU A 88 -25.42 8.24 -16.23
C GLU A 88 -26.79 7.74 -16.70
#